data_AF-K9XX18-F1
#
_entry.id   AF-K9XX18-F1
#
_cell.length_a   1.000
_cell.length_b   1.000
_cell.length_c   1.000
_cell.angle_alpha   90.00
_cell.angle_beta   90.00
_cell.angle_gamma   90.00
#
_symmetry.space_group_name_H-M   'P 1'
#
loop_
_entity.id
_entity.type
_entity.pdbx_description
1 polymer ?
#
loop_
_entity_poly.entity_id
_entity_poly.type
_entity_poly.pdbx_seq_one_letter_code
_entity_poly.pdbx_strand_id
1 'polypeptide(L)'
;MLSSRVWANTNTTLENMIVQKMDNLKHSDQNWIEIDLSDQHLFAWKGTNQIFTAIISSGKATTPTHPGIYTIQRKYPHDRMRGVDYDLADVPNVLYFDRGYALHGSYWHNNFGTPVSHGCINLPVNNAQWLFDWTTVGTVVIIHQ
;
A
#
# COMPACT_ATOMS: atom_id res chain seq x y z
N MET A 1 42.12 -23.18 -2.33
CA MET A 1 41.07 -23.72 -1.45
C MET A 1 40.21 -22.57 -0.96
N LEU A 2 38.92 -22.62 -1.31
CA LEU A 2 37.71 -22.09 -0.64
C LEU A 2 37.88 -20.77 0.15
N SER A 3 37.10 -19.72 -0.12
CA SER A 3 35.64 -19.77 0.06
C SER A 3 34.96 -18.63 -0.69
N SER A 4 34.15 -18.99 -1.67
CA SER A 4 33.12 -18.15 -2.26
C SER A 4 31.94 -18.04 -1.29
N ARG A 5 31.67 -16.84 -0.77
CA ARG A 5 30.33 -16.46 -0.30
C ARG A 5 29.94 -15.14 -0.96
N VAL A 6 29.40 -15.26 -2.17
CA VAL A 6 28.60 -14.22 -2.80
C VAL A 6 27.27 -14.22 -2.07
N TRP A 7 27.06 -13.24 -1.18
CA TRP A 7 25.73 -12.86 -0.74
C TRP A 7 25.14 -12.02 -1.86
N ALA A 8 24.43 -12.64 -2.79
CA ALA A 8 23.73 -11.90 -3.84
C ALA A 8 22.57 -11.10 -3.23
N ASN A 9 22.52 -9.82 -3.57
CA ASN A 9 21.57 -8.81 -3.10
C ASN A 9 20.11 -9.19 -3.39
N THR A 10 19.35 -9.55 -2.35
CA THR A 10 17.90 -9.76 -2.46
C THR A 10 17.15 -8.46 -2.74
N ASN A 11 17.66 -7.31 -2.25
CA ASN A 11 17.07 -5.99 -2.49
C ASN A 11 17.07 -5.63 -3.98
N THR A 12 18.16 -5.91 -4.68
CA THR A 12 18.27 -5.63 -6.12
C THR A 12 17.30 -6.49 -6.95
N THR A 13 16.89 -7.67 -6.47
CA THR A 13 15.94 -8.51 -7.22
C THR A 13 14.50 -8.01 -7.05
N LEU A 14 14.08 -7.69 -5.82
CA LEU A 14 12.72 -7.19 -5.57
C LEU A 14 12.52 -5.80 -6.20
N GLU A 15 13.49 -4.90 -6.06
CA GLU A 15 13.44 -3.58 -6.68
C GLU A 15 13.30 -3.69 -8.21
N ASN A 16 14.10 -4.55 -8.85
CA ASN A 16 13.99 -4.79 -10.29
C ASN A 16 12.61 -5.36 -10.68
N MET A 17 12.05 -6.27 -9.88
CA MET A 17 10.70 -6.80 -10.11
C MET A 17 9.62 -5.72 -9.97
N ILE A 18 9.74 -4.83 -8.97
CA ILE A 18 8.82 -3.70 -8.77
C ILE A 18 8.88 -2.77 -9.97
N VAL A 19 10.09 -2.33 -10.38
CA VAL A 19 10.29 -1.42 -11.52
C VAL A 19 9.72 -2.04 -12.80
N GLN A 20 10.05 -3.31 -13.07
CA GLN A 20 9.52 -4.01 -14.23
C GLN A 20 7.98 -4.15 -14.17
N LYS A 21 7.41 -4.40 -13.00
CA LYS A 21 5.96 -4.51 -12.84
C LYS A 21 5.27 -3.15 -13.07
N MET A 22 5.83 -2.05 -12.56
CA MET A 22 5.32 -0.71 -12.81
C MET A 22 5.38 -0.35 -14.30
N ASP A 23 6.49 -0.66 -14.98
CA ASP A 23 6.63 -0.43 -16.42
C ASP A 23 5.56 -1.19 -17.22
N ASN A 24 5.36 -2.48 -16.90
CA ASN A 24 4.31 -3.29 -17.52
C ASN A 24 2.90 -2.74 -17.27
N LEU A 25 2.62 -2.23 -16.06
CA LEU A 25 1.33 -1.65 -15.71
C LEU A 25 1.09 -0.33 -16.47
N LYS A 26 2.12 0.51 -16.60
CA LYS A 26 2.06 1.77 -17.37
C LYS A 26 1.74 1.55 -18.85
N HIS A 27 2.20 0.44 -19.42
CA HIS A 27 1.92 0.02 -20.79
C HIS A 27 0.66 -0.87 -20.93
N SER A 28 -0.22 -0.86 -19.93
CA SER A 28 -1.49 -1.60 -19.95
C SER A 28 -2.69 -0.65 -19.79
N ASP A 29 -3.91 -1.17 -19.94
CA ASP A 29 -5.15 -0.43 -19.63
C ASP A 29 -5.63 -0.65 -18.18
N GLN A 30 -4.81 -1.27 -17.32
CA GLN A 30 -5.21 -1.64 -15.97
C GLN A 30 -5.24 -0.45 -15.01
N ASN A 31 -6.18 -0.51 -14.07
CA ASN A 31 -6.16 0.31 -12.87
C ASN A 31 -5.17 -0.28 -11.86
N TRP A 32 -4.27 0.54 -11.32
CA TRP A 32 -3.29 0.12 -10.31
C TRP A 32 -2.95 1.24 -9.33
N ILE A 33 -2.43 0.84 -8.17
CA ILE A 33 -2.03 1.74 -7.08
C ILE A 33 -0.52 1.66 -6.91
N GLU A 34 0.10 2.81 -6.72
CA GLU A 34 1.49 2.98 -6.33
C GLU A 34 1.53 3.64 -4.95
N ILE A 35 2.34 3.09 -4.05
CA ILE A 35 2.64 3.64 -2.74
C ILE A 35 4.14 3.88 -2.66
N ASP A 36 4.50 5.15 -2.52
CA ASP A 36 5.86 5.57 -2.20
C ASP A 36 5.97 5.76 -0.68
N LEU A 37 6.77 4.91 -0.04
CA LEU A 37 6.97 4.96 1.40
C LEU A 37 7.96 6.05 1.84
N SER A 38 8.90 6.48 1.00
CA SER A 38 9.82 7.57 1.36
C SER A 38 9.11 8.92 1.35
N ASP A 39 8.20 9.13 0.40
CA ASP A 39 7.42 10.35 0.28
C ASP A 39 6.08 10.30 1.02
N GLN A 40 5.65 9.12 1.51
CA GLN A 40 4.35 8.92 2.14
C GLN A 40 3.19 9.34 1.24
N HIS A 41 3.25 8.93 -0.03
CA HIS A 41 2.26 9.25 -1.05
C HIS A 41 1.65 7.99 -1.68
N LEU A 42 0.36 8.12 -2.00
CA LEU A 42 -0.37 7.18 -2.85
C LEU A 42 -0.64 7.84 -4.19
N PHE A 43 -0.48 7.08 -5.26
CA PHE A 43 -0.90 7.42 -6.61
C PHE A 43 -1.82 6.33 -7.16
N ALA A 44 -2.94 6.75 -7.75
CA ALA A 44 -3.82 5.84 -8.47
C ALA A 44 -3.68 6.11 -9.97
N TRP A 45 -3.50 5.03 -10.73
CA TRP A 45 -3.17 5.07 -12.15
C TRP A 45 -4.16 4.26 -12.96
N LYS A 46 -4.43 4.72 -14.19
CA LYS A 46 -5.01 3.91 -15.26
C LYS A 46 -4.01 3.83 -16.41
N GLY A 47 -3.34 2.69 -16.55
CA GLY A 47 -2.16 2.59 -17.41
C GLY A 47 -1.10 3.60 -17.00
N THR A 48 -0.72 4.47 -17.93
CA THR A 48 0.22 5.58 -17.70
C THR A 48 -0.42 6.86 -17.16
N ASN A 49 -1.75 6.93 -17.07
CA ASN A 49 -2.44 8.15 -16.65
C ASN A 49 -2.61 8.17 -15.12
N GLN A 50 -1.94 9.09 -14.43
CA GLN A 50 -2.22 9.35 -13.02
C GLN A 50 -3.56 10.06 -12.91
N ILE A 51 -4.50 9.50 -12.15
CA ILE A 51 -5.86 10.02 -12.04
C ILE A 51 -6.21 10.51 -10.63
N PHE A 52 -5.41 10.13 -9.62
CA PHE A 52 -5.60 10.54 -8.24
C PHE A 52 -4.30 10.43 -7.45
N THR A 53 -4.19 11.24 -6.40
CA THR A 53 -3.10 11.16 -5.43
C THR A 53 -3.60 11.54 -4.03
N ALA A 54 -2.98 10.97 -3.01
CA ALA A 54 -3.23 11.29 -1.61
C ALA A 54 -1.95 11.18 -0.77
N ILE A 55 -1.80 12.08 0.20
CA ILE A 55 -0.84 11.90 1.29
C ILE A 55 -1.37 10.77 2.19
N ILE A 56 -0.50 9.84 2.56
CA ILE A 56 -0.83 8.68 3.39
C ILE A 56 -0.03 8.64 4.68
N SER A 57 -0.36 7.70 5.56
CA SER A 57 0.50 7.31 6.67
C SER A 57 0.68 5.80 6.68
N SER A 58 1.91 5.33 6.53
CA SER A 58 2.23 3.89 6.51
C SER A 58 2.60 3.35 7.89
N GLY A 59 3.04 2.10 7.94
CA GLY A 59 3.51 1.45 9.16
C GLY A 59 4.77 2.09 9.72
N LYS A 60 4.78 2.39 11.02
CA LYS A 60 5.96 2.89 11.75
C LYS A 60 7.07 1.85 11.80
N ALA A 61 8.29 2.28 12.16
CA ALA A 61 9.48 1.42 12.15
C ALA A 61 9.35 0.09 12.93
N THR A 62 8.57 0.06 14.01
CA THR A 62 8.37 -1.16 14.81
C THR A 62 7.33 -2.12 14.23
N THR A 63 6.48 -1.64 13.31
CA THR A 63 5.41 -2.39 12.63
C THR A 63 5.31 -1.91 11.18
N PRO A 64 6.35 -2.15 10.36
CA PRO A 64 6.50 -1.49 9.08
C PRO A 64 5.55 -2.03 8.00
N THR A 65 5.23 -1.17 7.05
CA THR A 65 4.73 -1.61 5.73
C THR A 65 5.91 -2.02 4.88
N HIS A 66 5.81 -3.16 4.17
CA HIS A 66 6.91 -3.70 3.39
C HIS A 66 6.74 -3.43 1.88
N PRO A 67 7.79 -2.96 1.19
CA PRO A 67 7.82 -2.92 -0.27
C PRO A 67 7.45 -4.26 -0.90
N GLY A 68 6.76 -4.22 -2.03
CA GLY A 68 6.32 -5.43 -2.71
C GLY A 68 5.27 -5.19 -3.78
N ILE A 69 4.86 -6.29 -4.41
CA ILE A 69 3.81 -6.34 -5.41
C ILE A 69 2.65 -7.13 -4.81
N TYR A 70 1.52 -6.45 -4.61
CA TYR A 70 0.33 -7.00 -3.98
C TYR A 70 -0.89 -6.80 -4.89
N THR A 71 -2.04 -7.30 -4.44
CA THR A 71 -3.34 -7.04 -5.07
C THR A 71 -4.39 -6.83 -4.00
N ILE A 72 -5.42 -6.05 -4.28
CA ILE A 72 -6.58 -5.96 -3.40
C ILE A 72 -7.26 -7.33 -3.35
N GLN A 73 -7.27 -7.93 -2.17
CA GLN A 73 -7.80 -9.27 -1.90
C GLN A 73 -9.28 -9.21 -1.52
N ARG A 74 -9.65 -8.21 -0.69
CA ARG A 74 -10.99 -8.04 -0.13
C ARG A 74 -11.30 -6.57 0.09
N LYS A 75 -12.58 -6.23 0.00
CA LYS A 75 -13.10 -4.87 0.22
C LYS A 75 -14.25 -4.90 1.22
N TYR A 76 -14.21 -4.04 2.22
CA TYR A 76 -15.31 -3.85 3.19
C TYR A 76 -15.62 -2.36 3.37
N PRO A 77 -16.88 -1.93 3.23
CA PRO A 77 -17.26 -0.54 3.52
C PRO A 77 -16.91 -0.13 4.94
N HIS A 78 -17.05 -1.05 5.90
CA HIS A 78 -16.60 -0.91 7.28
C HIS A 78 -16.08 -2.25 7.80
N ASP A 79 -15.06 -2.21 8.66
CA ASP A 79 -14.60 -3.39 9.42
C ASP A 79 -14.05 -2.97 10.80
N ARG A 80 -14.05 -3.90 11.75
CA ARG A 80 -13.43 -3.71 13.05
C ARG A 80 -11.99 -4.21 13.02
N MET A 81 -11.02 -3.31 13.19
CA MET A 81 -9.60 -3.65 13.17
C MET A 81 -9.03 -3.70 14.59
N ARG A 82 -8.29 -4.77 14.89
CA ARG A 82 -7.72 -5.03 16.23
C ARG A 82 -6.28 -5.50 16.15
N GLY A 83 -5.46 -4.96 17.03
CA GLY A 83 -4.09 -5.38 17.26
C GLY A 83 -3.82 -5.53 18.76
N VAL A 84 -2.54 -5.63 19.12
CA VAL A 84 -2.10 -5.80 20.52
C VAL A 84 -2.46 -4.58 21.38
N ASP A 85 -2.37 -3.38 20.80
CA ASP A 85 -2.47 -2.09 21.47
C ASP A 85 -3.59 -1.19 20.89
N TYR A 86 -4.44 -1.72 20.00
CA TYR A 86 -5.55 -0.97 19.43
C TYR A 86 -6.78 -1.83 19.15
N ASP A 87 -7.94 -1.19 19.21
CA ASP A 87 -9.24 -1.77 18.88
C ASP A 87 -10.13 -0.67 18.30
N LEU A 88 -10.26 -0.64 16.97
CA LEU A 88 -10.96 0.39 16.22
C LEU A 88 -12.22 -0.21 15.61
N ALA A 89 -13.37 0.27 16.08
CA ALA A 89 -14.65 -0.08 15.51
C ALA A 89 -14.89 0.70 14.20
N ASP A 90 -15.59 0.06 13.26
CA ASP A 90 -16.15 0.71 12.07
C ASP A 90 -15.15 1.48 11.18
N VAL A 91 -13.91 0.97 11.07
CA VAL A 91 -12.90 1.52 10.15
C VAL A 91 -13.47 1.54 8.74
N PRO A 92 -13.59 2.71 8.08
CA PRO A 92 -14.27 2.81 6.79
C PRO A 92 -13.34 2.46 5.61
N ASN A 93 -13.95 2.05 4.50
CA ASN A 93 -13.33 1.94 3.18
C ASN A 93 -12.09 1.03 3.15
N VAL A 94 -12.22 -0.16 3.71
CA VAL A 94 -11.12 -1.10 3.94
C VAL A 94 -10.83 -1.91 2.68
N LEU A 95 -9.58 -1.87 2.24
CA LEU A 95 -9.03 -2.57 1.08
C LEU A 95 -7.85 -3.44 1.51
N TYR A 96 -8.09 -4.70 1.85
CA TYR A 96 -7.05 -5.63 2.28
C TYR A 96 -6.16 -6.02 1.09
N PHE A 97 -4.83 -5.96 1.25
CA PHE A 97 -3.88 -6.31 0.19
C PHE A 97 -2.86 -7.39 0.58
N ASP A 98 -2.60 -7.58 1.88
CA ASP A 98 -1.75 -8.66 2.37
C ASP A 98 -2.16 -9.08 3.78
N ARG A 99 -2.65 -10.32 3.94
CA ARG A 99 -3.10 -10.87 5.25
C ARG A 99 -4.06 -9.93 5.98
N GLY A 100 -3.55 -9.18 6.97
CA GLY A 100 -4.28 -8.19 7.76
C GLY A 100 -3.95 -6.74 7.42
N TYR A 101 -3.01 -6.47 6.51
CA TYR A 101 -2.67 -5.13 6.04
C TYR A 101 -3.67 -4.67 4.99
N ALA A 102 -4.11 -3.42 5.15
CA ALA A 102 -5.11 -2.80 4.30
C ALA A 102 -4.78 -1.33 4.01
N LEU A 103 -5.31 -0.82 2.91
CA LEU A 103 -5.57 0.62 2.77
C LEU A 103 -6.94 0.93 3.38
N HIS A 104 -7.07 1.97 4.19
CA HIS A 104 -8.36 2.31 4.78
C HIS A 104 -8.44 3.78 5.22
N GLY A 105 -9.67 4.26 5.44
CA GLY A 105 -9.91 5.56 6.04
C GLY A 105 -9.54 5.57 7.52
N SER A 106 -8.92 6.64 7.99
CA SER A 106 -8.46 6.78 9.38
C SER A 106 -9.08 8.04 10.00
N TYR A 107 -10.08 7.85 10.86
CA TYR A 107 -10.81 8.96 11.50
C TYR A 107 -10.17 9.41 12.82
N TRP A 108 -9.27 8.60 13.39
CA TRP A 108 -8.69 8.79 14.73
C TRP A 108 -7.42 9.64 14.74
N HIS A 109 -6.84 9.98 13.58
CA HIS A 109 -5.69 10.88 13.48
C HIS A 109 -5.62 11.60 12.14
N ASN A 110 -4.80 12.65 12.07
CA ASN A 110 -4.51 13.41 10.85
C ASN A 110 -3.01 13.46 10.51
N ASN A 111 -2.20 12.52 11.02
CA ASN A 111 -0.74 12.49 10.85
C ASN A 111 -0.28 11.99 9.47
N PHE A 112 -0.99 12.38 8.40
CA PHE A 112 -0.62 12.01 7.04
C PHE A 112 0.70 12.66 6.65
N GLY A 113 1.58 11.91 5.98
CA GLY A 113 2.97 12.28 5.69
C GLY A 113 3.96 11.74 6.73
N THR A 114 3.49 11.05 7.76
CA THR A 114 4.34 10.42 8.80
C THR A 114 3.91 8.98 9.02
N PRO A 115 4.82 8.00 9.04
CA PRO A 115 4.46 6.62 9.38
C PRO A 115 4.01 6.48 10.83
N VAL A 116 2.77 6.04 11.08
CA VAL A 116 2.23 5.86 12.45
C VAL A 116 1.53 4.52 12.67
N SER A 117 1.18 3.81 11.58
CA SER A 117 0.29 2.65 11.66
C SER A 117 1.02 1.37 12.07
N HIS A 118 0.26 0.27 12.19
CA HIS A 118 0.78 -1.09 12.41
C HIS A 118 0.97 -1.89 11.11
N GLY A 119 1.21 -1.20 10.00
CA GLY A 119 1.50 -1.80 8.69
C GLY A 119 0.48 -1.44 7.61
N CYS A 120 -0.74 -1.05 8.02
CA CYS A 120 -1.76 -0.53 7.12
C CYS A 120 -1.35 0.80 6.47
N ILE A 121 -1.95 1.12 5.33
CA ILE A 121 -1.86 2.44 4.71
C ILE A 121 -3.08 3.24 5.13
N ASN A 122 -2.85 4.29 5.91
CA ASN A 122 -3.89 5.16 6.47
C ASN A 122 -4.13 6.34 5.53
N LEU A 123 -5.39 6.56 5.16
CA LEU A 123 -5.84 7.65 4.30
C LEU A 123 -6.82 8.58 5.03
N PRO A 124 -6.91 9.87 4.62
CA PRO A 124 -8.09 10.68 4.91
C PRO A 124 -9.36 9.94 4.45
N VAL A 125 -10.43 9.99 5.25
CA VAL A 125 -11.64 9.16 5.01
C VAL A 125 -12.26 9.42 3.63
N ASN A 126 -12.28 10.68 3.17
CA ASN A 126 -12.76 11.04 1.83
C ASN A 126 -11.88 10.46 0.71
N ASN A 127 -10.55 10.46 0.88
CA ASN A 127 -9.62 9.87 -0.07
C ASN A 127 -9.75 8.35 -0.10
N ALA A 128 -9.96 7.73 1.06
CA ALA A 128 -10.24 6.31 1.17
C ALA A 128 -11.56 5.93 0.48
N GLN A 129 -12.61 6.75 0.61
CA GLN A 129 -13.89 6.55 -0.08
C GLN A 129 -13.70 6.55 -1.59
N TRP A 130 -13.03 7.58 -2.12
CA TRP A 130 -12.74 7.67 -3.55
C TRP A 130 -11.99 6.43 -4.05
N LEU A 131 -10.93 6.03 -3.32
CA LEU A 131 -10.13 4.86 -3.67
C LEU A 131 -10.95 3.56 -3.58
N PHE A 132 -11.80 3.45 -2.57
CA PHE A 132 -12.69 2.31 -2.41
C PHE A 132 -13.65 2.19 -3.59
N ASP A 133 -14.27 3.28 -4.02
CA ASP A 133 -15.22 3.24 -5.14
C ASP A 133 -14.52 2.95 -6.47
N TRP A 134 -13.30 3.46 -6.66
CA TRP A 134 -12.54 3.30 -7.90
C TRP A 134 -11.87 1.91 -8.05
N THR A 135 -11.47 1.27 -6.95
CA THR A 135 -10.77 -0.01 -6.98
C THR A 135 -11.70 -1.21 -7.15
N THR A 136 -11.15 -2.33 -7.63
CA THR A 136 -11.82 -3.64 -7.61
C THR A 136 -10.93 -4.68 -6.94
N VAL A 137 -11.50 -5.81 -6.52
CA VAL A 137 -10.70 -6.96 -6.09
C VAL A 137 -9.83 -7.40 -7.27
N GLY A 138 -8.53 -7.57 -7.04
CA GLY A 138 -7.52 -7.84 -8.06
C GLY A 138 -6.76 -6.60 -8.54
N THR A 139 -7.18 -5.37 -8.20
CA THR A 139 -6.39 -4.17 -8.48
C THR A 139 -4.99 -4.32 -7.87
N VAL A 140 -3.96 -4.12 -8.70
CA VAL A 140 -2.56 -4.25 -8.26
C VAL A 140 -2.17 -3.09 -7.35
N VAL A 141 -1.45 -3.41 -6.28
CA VAL A 141 -0.85 -2.43 -5.36
C VAL A 141 0.67 -2.64 -5.38
N ILE A 142 1.40 -1.64 -5.83
CA ILE A 142 2.85 -1.59 -5.80
C ILE A 142 3.25 -0.73 -4.60
N ILE A 143 4.14 -1.25 -3.76
CA ILE A 143 4.71 -0.50 -2.64
C ILE A 143 6.22 -0.49 -2.82
N HIS A 144 6.83 0.70 -2.79
CA HIS A 144 8.28 0.87 -2.88
C HIS A 144 8.79 1.91 -1.90
N GLN A 145 10.11 2.04 -1.84
CA GLN A 145 10.80 3.13 -1.15
C GLN A 145 10.98 4.30 -2.10
#